data_AF-A0AAU6EHM4-F1
#
_entry.id   AF-A0AAU6EHM4-F1
#
_cell.length_a   1.000
_cell.length_b   1.000
_cell.length_c   1.000
_cell.angle_alpha   90.00
_cell.angle_beta   90.00
_cell.angle_gamma   90.00
#
_symmetry.space_group_name_H-M   'P 1'
#
loop_
_entity.id
_entity.type
_entity.pdbx_description
1 polymer ?
#
loop_
_entity_poly.entity_id
_entity_poly.type
_entity_poly.pdbx_seq_one_letter_code
_entity_poly.pdbx_strand_id
1 'polypeptide(L)'
;MRRYRFGRIATLFAAVYVAVVIVSGVRALATGDPTLLRTIVTGGWDSDFVPYTWWVELLLVAGGVLQGWAYWQMLRGRPAGAAAVNERPVRLLRVALYLSVACPLLYRLPIPYQWWFGLLLGLVQVAVVVLFFVVLAGTLPRWLRLLGLVAGLANAAMSMASTVAYGLGQYSILQFVSPYQLGNAVYLLWLVPVLAGQARDARWSRGTVRMGWASAALSLLSSGGGSIISFGGWGVDYDMVFLMVMGILSVFGMVWQARSAHELGVPASVPSPAPPVSLAPARARAWPLAAVAVVLPLIPAAVNLADGMPAWIGPRGAVDDLFHGHVSYPATVLWVALDLLVGVGAPAVLILVAVIRRSRRLLRVTMLALTLAAAAGVITALTATSETDWRSIPEMAEQRLALYPAGLFAPDEKGEILFGLTPLWYSAALVTSALVLFLLYRTPPARATTCSRRR
;
A
#
# COMPACT_ATOMS: atom_id res chain seq x y z
N MET A 1 7.55 15.60 25.88
CA MET A 1 6.26 15.71 25.16
C MET A 1 5.84 17.14 24.75
N ARG A 2 6.58 18.23 25.06
CA ARG A 2 6.21 19.62 24.65
C ARG A 2 6.46 19.96 23.17
N ARG A 3 6.66 18.96 22.29
CA ARG A 3 7.01 19.21 20.88
C ARG A 3 5.81 19.59 19.99
N TYR A 4 4.58 19.26 20.38
CA TYR A 4 3.36 19.51 19.57
C TYR A 4 2.31 20.26 20.39
N ARG A 5 1.57 21.17 19.76
CA ARG A 5 0.59 22.03 20.44
C ARG A 5 -0.52 21.24 21.15
N PHE A 6 -1.07 20.23 20.49
CA PHE A 6 -2.13 19.38 21.04
C PHE A 6 -1.65 17.98 21.38
N GLY A 7 -0.34 17.78 21.50
CA GLY A 7 0.26 16.46 21.68
C GLY A 7 -0.29 15.70 22.90
N ARG A 8 -0.53 16.39 24.02
CA ARG A 8 -1.07 15.76 25.25
C ARG A 8 -2.52 15.29 25.06
N ILE A 9 -3.37 16.16 24.52
CA ILE A 9 -4.79 15.85 24.27
C ILE A 9 -4.89 14.70 23.27
N ALA A 10 -4.14 14.77 22.18
CA ALA A 10 -4.07 13.70 21.18
C ALA A 10 -3.59 12.37 21.78
N THR A 11 -2.58 12.39 22.67
CA THR A 11 -2.10 11.18 23.34
C THR A 11 -3.15 10.59 24.25
N LEU A 12 -3.88 11.42 25.02
CA LEU A 12 -4.96 10.95 25.87
C LEU A 12 -6.07 10.27 25.04
N PHE A 13 -6.56 10.93 23.98
CA PHE A 13 -7.57 10.35 23.09
C PHE A 13 -7.13 9.03 22.47
N ALA A 14 -5.91 8.99 21.93
CA ALA A 14 -5.37 7.77 21.34
C ALA A 14 -5.21 6.65 22.38
N ALA A 15 -4.73 6.96 23.59
CA ALA A 15 -4.56 5.98 24.66
C ALA A 15 -5.91 5.41 25.13
N VAL A 16 -6.92 6.27 25.32
CA VAL A 16 -8.28 5.84 25.67
C VAL A 16 -8.86 4.95 24.58
N TYR A 17 -8.76 5.37 23.31
CA TYR A 17 -9.25 4.58 22.18
C TYR A 17 -8.59 3.19 22.13
N VAL A 18 -7.25 3.13 22.24
CA VAL A 18 -6.51 1.86 22.23
C VAL A 18 -6.86 0.98 23.43
N ALA A 19 -7.02 1.56 24.62
CA ALA A 19 -7.44 0.80 25.80
C ALA A 19 -8.82 0.18 25.60
N VAL A 20 -9.79 0.94 25.07
CA VAL A 20 -11.15 0.44 24.77
C VAL A 20 -11.11 -0.68 23.72
N VAL A 21 -10.30 -0.55 22.67
CA VAL A 21 -10.09 -1.62 21.67
C VAL A 21 -9.52 -2.89 22.31
N ILE A 22 -8.46 -2.77 23.13
CA ILE A 22 -7.82 -3.93 23.77
C ILE A 22 -8.80 -4.63 24.72
N VAL A 23 -9.49 -3.88 25.58
CA VAL A 23 -10.50 -4.45 26.50
C VAL A 23 -11.62 -5.13 25.73
N SER A 24 -12.10 -4.52 24.64
CA SER A 24 -13.13 -5.11 23.78
C SER A 24 -12.63 -6.38 23.10
N GLY A 25 -11.37 -6.44 22.66
CA GLY A 25 -10.77 -7.63 22.07
C GLY A 25 -10.55 -8.76 23.08
N VAL A 26 -10.08 -8.46 24.29
CA VAL A 26 -9.98 -9.46 25.37
C VAL A 26 -11.36 -10.02 25.71
N ARG A 27 -12.38 -9.16 25.80
CA ARG A 27 -13.77 -9.59 25.99
C ARG A 27 -14.26 -10.47 24.85
N ALA A 28 -14.02 -10.09 23.60
CA ALA A 28 -14.41 -10.88 22.44
C ALA A 28 -13.78 -12.28 22.46
N LEU A 29 -12.49 -12.37 22.77
CA LEU A 29 -11.78 -13.66 22.87
C LEU A 29 -12.26 -14.52 24.05
N ALA A 30 -12.63 -13.90 25.18
CA ALA A 30 -13.09 -14.61 26.37
C ALA A 30 -14.56 -15.08 26.30
N THR A 31 -15.41 -14.32 25.60
CA THR A 31 -16.87 -14.55 25.57
C THR A 31 -17.38 -15.08 24.24
N GLY A 32 -16.58 -14.99 23.17
CA GLY A 32 -17.02 -15.30 21.80
C GLY A 32 -17.89 -14.22 21.15
N ASP A 33 -18.10 -13.07 21.79
CA ASP A 33 -18.92 -11.96 21.29
C ASP A 33 -18.04 -10.79 20.78
N PRO A 34 -17.81 -10.66 19.46
CA PRO A 34 -16.97 -9.61 18.89
C PRO A 34 -17.70 -8.29 18.61
N THR A 35 -19.00 -8.19 18.93
CA THR A 35 -19.88 -7.09 18.49
C THR A 35 -19.31 -5.72 18.85
N LEU A 36 -18.85 -5.55 20.09
CA LEU A 36 -18.29 -4.27 20.56
C LEU A 36 -16.98 -3.91 19.82
N LEU A 37 -16.05 -4.86 19.68
CA LEU A 37 -14.77 -4.65 19.00
C LEU A 37 -15.00 -4.24 17.54
N ARG A 38 -15.84 -4.98 16.82
CA ARG A 38 -16.19 -4.71 15.43
C ARG A 38 -16.87 -3.36 15.29
N THR A 39 -17.80 -3.03 16.18
CA THR A 39 -18.45 -1.70 16.19
C THR A 39 -17.43 -0.56 16.29
N ILE A 40 -16.45 -0.67 17.21
CA ILE A 40 -15.45 0.37 17.43
C ILE A 40 -14.47 0.51 16.25
N VAL A 41 -13.99 -0.61 15.70
CA VAL A 41 -12.91 -0.60 14.69
C VAL A 41 -13.46 -0.42 13.27
N THR A 42 -14.55 -1.11 12.91
CA THR A 42 -15.11 -1.10 11.56
C THR A 42 -16.34 -0.22 11.41
N GLY A 43 -17.02 0.13 12.51
CA GLY A 43 -18.23 0.95 12.48
C GLY A 43 -19.53 0.16 12.45
N GLY A 44 -19.49 -1.12 12.86
CA GLY A 44 -20.68 -1.97 12.98
C GLY A 44 -20.87 -2.87 11.77
N TRP A 45 -19.87 -3.69 11.46
CA TRP A 45 -20.05 -4.77 10.50
C TRP A 45 -21.05 -5.78 11.02
N ASP A 46 -21.94 -6.20 10.13
CA ASP A 46 -22.87 -7.29 10.43
C ASP A 46 -22.07 -8.57 10.73
N SER A 47 -22.38 -9.21 11.85
CA SER A 47 -21.79 -10.48 12.23
C SER A 47 -22.07 -11.58 11.20
N ASP A 48 -23.13 -11.40 10.42
CA ASP A 48 -23.59 -12.36 9.43
C ASP A 48 -22.63 -12.48 8.23
N PHE A 49 -21.80 -11.46 7.98
CA PHE A 49 -20.84 -11.49 6.85
C PHE A 49 -19.47 -12.07 7.20
N VAL A 50 -19.05 -12.01 8.46
CA VAL A 50 -17.76 -12.54 8.90
C VAL A 50 -17.97 -13.32 10.19
N PRO A 51 -18.08 -14.65 10.16
CA PRO A 51 -18.25 -15.44 11.36
C PRO A 51 -17.13 -15.18 12.37
N TYR A 52 -17.42 -15.35 13.66
CA TYR A 52 -16.42 -15.16 14.70
C TYR A 52 -15.22 -16.11 14.48
N THR A 53 -14.03 -15.55 14.43
CA THR A 53 -12.76 -16.30 14.44
C THR A 53 -11.70 -15.54 15.21
N TRP A 54 -11.04 -16.22 16.14
CA TRP A 54 -10.08 -15.61 17.07
C TRP A 54 -8.99 -14.80 16.36
N TRP A 55 -8.52 -15.24 15.19
CA TRP A 55 -7.45 -14.59 14.44
C TRP A 55 -7.94 -13.31 13.72
N VAL A 56 -9.18 -13.27 13.24
CA VAL A 56 -9.79 -12.04 12.68
C VAL A 56 -9.92 -10.99 13.78
N GLU A 57 -10.34 -11.40 14.98
CA GLU A 57 -10.45 -10.48 16.11
C GLU A 57 -9.07 -9.96 16.56
N LEU A 58 -8.02 -10.78 16.50
CA LEU A 58 -6.64 -10.30 16.72
C LEU A 58 -6.21 -9.28 15.66
N LEU A 59 -6.56 -9.49 14.39
CA LEU A 59 -6.29 -8.51 13.32
C LEU A 59 -7.06 -7.21 13.56
N LEU A 60 -8.30 -7.27 14.03
CA LEU A 60 -9.10 -6.10 14.40
C LEU A 60 -8.49 -5.34 15.57
N VAL A 61 -7.98 -6.04 16.59
CA VAL A 61 -7.25 -5.39 17.71
C VAL A 61 -6.00 -4.69 17.17
N ALA A 62 -5.20 -5.35 16.34
CA ALA A 62 -4.02 -4.74 15.72
C ALA A 62 -4.40 -3.52 14.85
N GLY A 63 -5.50 -3.62 14.11
CA GLY A 63 -6.07 -2.55 13.31
C GLY A 63 -6.54 -1.37 14.15
N GLY A 64 -7.23 -1.61 15.26
CA GLY A 64 -7.63 -0.58 16.21
C GLY A 64 -6.42 0.08 16.88
N VAL A 65 -5.37 -0.66 17.22
CA VAL A 65 -4.11 -0.05 17.71
C VAL A 65 -3.50 0.88 16.66
N LEU A 66 -3.50 0.46 15.39
CA LEU A 66 -3.05 1.30 14.27
C LEU A 66 -3.93 2.54 14.08
N GLN A 67 -5.26 2.41 14.18
CA GLN A 67 -6.20 3.54 14.14
C GLN A 67 -5.97 4.51 15.31
N GLY A 68 -5.70 4.00 16.52
CA GLY A 68 -5.30 4.80 17.68
C GLY A 68 -4.03 5.62 17.44
N TRP A 69 -3.01 5.00 16.84
CA TRP A 69 -1.82 5.72 16.37
C TRP A 69 -2.17 6.78 15.32
N ALA A 70 -3.06 6.48 14.37
CA ALA A 70 -3.50 7.43 13.37
C ALA A 70 -4.22 8.63 13.99
N TYR A 71 -5.13 8.41 14.95
CA TYR A 71 -5.78 9.49 15.72
C TYR A 71 -4.76 10.39 16.39
N TRP A 72 -3.73 9.82 17.02
CA TRP A 72 -2.64 10.63 17.57
C TRP A 72 -1.94 11.49 16.50
N GLN A 73 -1.64 10.92 15.33
CA GLN A 73 -1.00 11.65 14.23
C GLN A 73 -1.85 12.80 13.70
N MET A 74 -3.18 12.60 13.62
CA MET A 74 -4.15 13.59 13.13
C MET A 74 -4.41 14.70 14.16
N LEU A 75 -4.54 14.35 15.45
CA LEU A 75 -4.95 15.28 16.49
C LEU A 75 -3.80 16.07 17.14
N ARG A 76 -2.55 15.59 17.06
CA ARG A 76 -1.41 16.24 17.74
C ARG A 76 -1.16 17.69 17.28
N GLY A 77 -1.65 18.05 16.11
CA GLY A 77 -1.49 19.37 15.51
C GLY A 77 -0.05 19.67 15.09
N ARG A 78 0.19 20.96 14.80
CA ARG A 78 1.51 21.46 14.42
C ARG A 78 2.54 21.30 15.56
N PRO A 79 3.84 21.11 15.22
CA PRO A 79 4.92 21.38 16.14
C PRO A 79 4.77 22.73 16.87
N ALA A 80 5.09 22.74 18.17
CA ALA A 80 5.12 23.95 18.98
C ALA A 80 6.27 24.85 18.49
N GLY A 81 5.98 26.13 18.24
CA GLY A 81 6.93 27.09 17.69
C GLY A 81 6.23 28.26 16.98
N ALA A 82 7.04 29.25 16.59
CA ALA A 82 6.59 30.40 15.81
C ALA A 82 5.91 29.93 14.51
N ALA A 83 4.81 30.60 14.15
CA ALA A 83 4.14 30.29 12.90
C ALA A 83 4.95 30.84 11.71
N ALA A 84 5.12 30.02 10.67
CA ALA A 84 5.58 30.54 9.40
C ALA A 84 4.56 31.57 8.87
N VAL A 85 5.07 32.69 8.36
CA VAL A 85 4.28 33.61 7.53
C VAL A 85 4.10 32.92 6.19
N ASN A 86 2.93 32.32 6.02
CA ASN A 86 2.61 31.53 4.84
C ASN A 86 1.78 32.35 3.85
N GLU A 87 2.12 32.21 2.58
CA GLU A 87 1.30 32.72 1.48
C GLU A 87 -0.14 32.16 1.53
N ARG A 88 -1.08 32.92 0.94
CA ARG A 88 -2.51 32.56 0.92
C ARG A 88 -2.77 31.14 0.38
N PRO A 89 -2.16 30.67 -0.73
CA PRO A 89 -2.41 29.33 -1.25
C PRO A 89 -2.01 28.21 -0.26
N VAL A 90 -0.91 28.40 0.46
CA VAL A 90 -0.42 27.45 1.47
C VAL A 90 -1.39 27.37 2.66
N ARG A 91 -1.90 28.51 3.11
CA ARG A 91 -2.91 28.56 4.18
C ARG A 91 -4.20 27.86 3.77
N LEU A 92 -4.68 28.11 2.55
CA LEU A 92 -5.88 27.46 2.02
C LEU A 92 -5.68 25.96 1.87
N LEU A 93 -4.54 25.51 1.35
CA LEU A 93 -4.24 24.07 1.21
C LEU A 93 -4.28 23.38 2.56
N ARG A 94 -3.71 24.01 3.59
CA ARG A 94 -3.76 23.49 4.95
C ARG A 94 -5.19 23.32 5.46
N VAL A 95 -6.06 24.31 5.24
CA VAL A 95 -7.47 24.24 5.63
C VAL A 95 -8.19 23.13 4.86
N ALA A 96 -7.99 23.05 3.55
CA ALA A 96 -8.59 22.02 2.71
C ALA A 96 -8.18 20.61 3.15
N LEU A 97 -6.91 20.40 3.52
CA LEU A 97 -6.44 19.12 4.05
C LEU A 97 -7.05 18.77 5.41
N TYR A 98 -7.21 19.73 6.32
CA TYR A 98 -7.91 19.47 7.58
C TYR A 98 -9.38 19.14 7.37
N LEU A 99 -10.06 19.84 6.45
CA LEU A 99 -11.44 19.53 6.07
C LEU A 99 -11.53 18.13 5.45
N SER A 100 -10.59 17.76 4.58
CA SER A 100 -10.52 16.44 3.97
C SER A 100 -10.36 15.31 5.01
N VAL A 101 -9.63 15.56 6.10
CA VAL A 101 -9.52 14.63 7.24
C VAL A 101 -10.77 14.63 8.12
N ALA A 102 -11.42 15.79 8.31
CA ALA A 102 -12.60 15.92 9.15
C ALA A 102 -13.84 15.26 8.53
N CYS A 103 -14.04 15.38 7.21
CA CYS A 103 -15.23 14.85 6.53
C CYS A 103 -15.44 13.34 6.77
N PRO A 104 -14.44 12.45 6.60
CA PRO A 104 -14.59 11.03 6.92
C PRO A 104 -14.91 10.74 8.39
N LEU A 105 -14.44 11.59 9.31
CA LEU A 105 -14.75 11.43 10.74
C LEU A 105 -16.21 11.78 11.05
N LEU A 106 -16.84 12.66 10.27
CA LEU A 106 -18.26 12.95 10.42
C LEU A 106 -19.14 11.74 10.13
N TYR A 107 -18.71 10.83 9.23
CA TYR A 107 -19.41 9.56 8.98
C TYR A 107 -19.40 8.60 10.19
N ARG A 108 -18.59 8.87 11.21
CA ARG A 108 -18.57 8.09 12.46
C ARG A 108 -19.51 8.65 13.53
N LEU A 109 -20.11 9.81 13.29
CA LEU A 109 -21.12 10.37 14.18
C LEU A 109 -22.46 9.67 13.95
N PRO A 110 -23.36 9.61 14.95
CA PRO A 110 -24.71 9.05 14.81
C PRO A 110 -25.63 10.00 14.01
N ILE A 111 -25.13 10.55 12.91
CA ILE A 111 -25.88 11.39 11.99
C ILE A 111 -26.29 10.49 10.82
N PRO A 112 -27.59 10.38 10.50
CA PRO A 112 -28.04 9.60 9.36
C PRO A 112 -27.30 10.01 8.09
N TYR A 113 -26.64 9.05 7.44
CA TYR A 113 -25.91 9.31 6.22
C TYR A 113 -26.86 9.84 5.14
N GLN A 114 -26.52 11.00 4.59
CA GLN A 114 -27.16 11.55 3.41
C GLN A 114 -26.21 11.40 2.23
N TRP A 115 -26.68 10.85 1.12
CA TRP A 115 -25.86 10.58 -0.07
C TRP A 115 -25.12 11.83 -0.57
N TRP A 116 -25.71 13.02 -0.42
CA TRP A 116 -25.11 14.28 -0.88
C TRP A 116 -23.88 14.70 -0.08
N PHE A 117 -23.59 14.10 1.09
CA PHE A 117 -22.32 14.34 1.81
C PHE A 117 -21.09 14.01 0.96
N GLY A 118 -21.19 13.04 0.05
CA GLY A 118 -20.12 12.72 -0.91
C GLY A 118 -19.76 13.89 -1.83
N LEU A 119 -20.73 14.77 -2.15
CA LEU A 119 -20.49 15.96 -2.98
C LEU A 119 -19.61 16.98 -2.26
N LEU A 120 -19.82 17.18 -0.95
CA LEU A 120 -18.96 18.06 -0.15
C LEU A 120 -17.52 17.55 -0.13
N LEU A 121 -17.33 16.23 0.01
CA LEU A 121 -16.01 15.62 -0.05
C LEU A 121 -15.37 15.82 -1.43
N GLY A 122 -16.15 15.68 -2.50
CA GLY A 122 -15.71 15.96 -3.88
C GLY A 122 -15.25 17.41 -4.08
N LEU A 123 -15.99 18.38 -3.56
CA LEU A 123 -15.62 19.80 -3.61
C LEU A 123 -14.33 20.09 -2.82
N VAL A 124 -14.17 19.50 -1.63
CA VAL A 124 -12.94 19.59 -0.85
C VAL A 124 -11.77 18.96 -1.62
N GLN A 125 -11.98 17.83 -2.28
CA GLN A 125 -10.96 17.18 -3.10
C GLN A 125 -10.55 18.06 -4.29
N VAL A 126 -11.50 18.69 -5.00
CA VAL A 126 -11.20 19.68 -6.05
C VAL A 126 -10.31 20.81 -5.50
N ALA A 127 -10.66 21.36 -4.33
CA ALA A 127 -9.86 22.39 -3.70
C ALA A 127 -8.44 21.89 -3.38
N VAL A 128 -8.29 20.70 -2.80
CA VAL A 128 -6.99 20.08 -2.50
C VAL A 128 -6.15 19.92 -3.78
N VAL A 129 -6.74 19.40 -4.86
CA VAL A 129 -6.06 19.20 -6.15
C VAL A 129 -5.53 20.53 -6.71
N VAL A 130 -6.41 21.54 -6.82
CA VAL A 130 -6.06 22.87 -7.36
C VAL A 130 -5.00 23.55 -6.48
N LEU A 131 -5.14 23.47 -5.17
CA LEU A 131 -4.20 24.10 -4.24
C LEU A 131 -2.83 23.41 -4.26
N PHE A 132 -2.76 22.09 -4.40
CA PHE A 132 -1.47 21.41 -4.62
C PHE A 132 -0.83 21.83 -5.95
N PHE A 133 -1.61 21.96 -7.03
CA PHE A 133 -1.11 22.44 -8.31
C PHE A 133 -0.43 23.81 -8.19
N VAL A 134 -1.02 24.73 -7.42
CA VAL A 134 -0.44 26.07 -7.16
C VAL A 134 0.76 25.99 -6.22
N VAL A 135 0.63 25.30 -5.09
CA VAL A 135 1.67 25.26 -4.04
C VAL A 135 2.95 24.57 -4.52
N LEU A 136 2.85 23.59 -5.44
CA LEU A 136 4.00 22.86 -5.98
C LEU A 136 4.63 23.53 -7.20
N ALA A 137 4.24 24.76 -7.55
CA ALA A 137 4.66 25.43 -8.78
C ALA A 137 6.17 25.60 -8.94
N GLY A 138 6.90 25.86 -7.85
CA GLY A 138 8.36 26.00 -7.86
C GLY A 138 9.13 24.68 -7.72
N THR A 139 8.46 23.54 -7.58
CA THR A 139 9.11 22.25 -7.22
C THR A 139 8.99 21.18 -8.30
N LEU A 140 7.94 21.26 -9.12
CA LEU A 140 7.64 20.31 -10.18
C LEU A 140 7.61 20.99 -11.55
N PRO A 141 8.05 20.29 -12.61
CA PRO A 141 7.90 20.80 -13.97
C PRO A 141 6.42 20.94 -14.33
N ARG A 142 6.11 21.91 -15.19
CA ARG A 142 4.73 22.29 -15.56
C ARG A 142 3.90 21.11 -16.07
N TRP A 143 4.48 20.23 -16.89
CA TRP A 143 3.76 19.10 -17.46
C TRP A 143 3.32 18.08 -16.40
N LEU A 144 4.16 17.75 -15.41
CA LEU A 144 3.77 16.85 -14.30
C LEU A 144 2.67 17.47 -13.43
N ARG A 145 2.73 18.79 -13.24
CA ARG A 145 1.69 19.52 -12.51
C ARG A 145 0.36 19.50 -13.26
N LEU A 146 0.38 19.74 -14.58
CA LEU A 146 -0.82 19.69 -15.42
C LEU A 146 -1.41 18.29 -15.46
N LEU A 147 -0.57 17.25 -15.63
CA LEU A 147 -0.99 15.86 -15.56
C LEU A 147 -1.69 15.58 -14.23
N GLY A 148 -1.06 15.94 -13.11
CA GLY A 148 -1.64 15.75 -11.79
C GLY A 148 -2.94 16.54 -11.59
N LEU A 149 -3.02 17.79 -12.08
CA LEU A 149 -4.23 18.61 -12.00
C LEU A 149 -5.39 17.97 -12.78
N VAL A 150 -5.17 17.60 -14.04
CA VAL A 150 -6.19 17.01 -14.91
C VAL A 150 -6.67 15.67 -14.32
N ALA A 151 -5.73 14.80 -13.94
CA ALA A 151 -6.06 13.52 -13.32
C ALA A 151 -6.83 13.71 -11.99
N GLY A 152 -6.41 14.66 -11.15
CA GLY A 152 -7.05 14.91 -9.86
C GLY A 152 -8.47 15.46 -10.00
N LEU A 153 -8.68 16.37 -10.96
CA LEU A 153 -10.01 16.91 -11.28
C LEU A 153 -10.91 15.86 -11.91
N ALA A 154 -10.39 15.04 -12.82
CA ALA A 154 -11.12 13.92 -13.40
C ALA A 154 -11.55 12.93 -12.31
N ASN A 155 -10.64 12.54 -11.41
CA ASN A 155 -10.97 11.67 -10.29
C ASN A 155 -12.05 12.25 -9.37
N ALA A 156 -11.98 13.55 -9.05
CA ALA A 156 -12.99 14.21 -8.25
C ALA A 156 -14.35 14.28 -8.96
N ALA A 157 -14.35 14.58 -10.28
CA ALA A 157 -15.56 14.59 -11.10
C ALA A 157 -16.22 13.22 -11.18
N MET A 158 -15.43 12.15 -11.41
CA MET A 158 -15.91 10.76 -11.39
C MET A 158 -16.51 10.42 -10.03
N SER A 159 -15.84 10.77 -8.92
CA SER A 159 -16.34 10.51 -7.56
C SER A 159 -17.66 11.24 -7.27
N MET A 160 -17.79 12.50 -7.71
CA MET A 160 -19.03 13.27 -7.56
C MET A 160 -20.14 12.69 -8.44
N ALA A 161 -19.84 12.34 -9.69
CA ALA A 161 -20.81 11.72 -10.59
C ALA A 161 -21.29 10.35 -10.06
N SER A 162 -20.39 9.55 -9.48
CA SER A 162 -20.77 8.32 -8.77
C SER A 162 -21.67 8.61 -7.57
N THR A 163 -21.37 9.65 -6.78
CA THR A 163 -22.22 10.05 -5.65
C THR A 163 -23.63 10.43 -6.11
N VAL A 164 -23.76 11.20 -7.20
CA VAL A 164 -25.06 11.59 -7.77
C VAL A 164 -25.80 10.37 -8.32
N ALA A 165 -25.12 9.51 -9.08
CA ALA A 165 -25.74 8.30 -9.64
C ALA A 165 -26.25 7.37 -8.54
N TYR A 166 -25.49 7.20 -7.44
CA TYR A 166 -25.94 6.46 -6.27
C TYR A 166 -27.20 7.09 -5.63
N GLY A 167 -27.18 8.41 -5.41
CA GLY A 167 -28.33 9.13 -4.85
C GLY A 167 -29.60 9.07 -5.71
N LEU A 168 -29.44 8.93 -7.02
CA LEU A 168 -30.53 8.77 -7.99
C LEU A 168 -30.92 7.31 -8.27
N GLY A 169 -30.28 6.34 -7.61
CA GLY A 169 -30.51 4.90 -7.83
C GLY A 169 -30.06 4.38 -9.20
N GLN A 170 -29.17 5.09 -9.89
CA GLN A 170 -28.68 4.76 -11.24
C GLN A 170 -27.44 3.86 -11.19
N TYR A 171 -27.60 2.63 -10.69
CA TYR A 171 -26.48 1.72 -10.45
C TYR A 171 -25.79 1.22 -11.72
N SER A 172 -26.47 1.18 -12.86
CA SER A 172 -25.86 0.83 -14.15
C SER A 172 -24.83 1.86 -14.60
N ILE A 173 -25.09 3.16 -14.38
CA ILE A 173 -24.18 4.26 -14.72
C ILE A 173 -22.94 4.24 -13.81
N LEU A 174 -23.10 3.81 -12.55
CA LEU A 174 -21.97 3.69 -11.62
C LEU A 174 -20.86 2.82 -12.17
N GLN A 175 -21.20 1.76 -12.92
CA GLN A 175 -20.19 0.91 -13.53
C GLN A 175 -19.30 1.76 -14.44
N PHE A 176 -19.85 2.47 -15.41
CA PHE A 176 -19.08 3.23 -16.41
C PHE A 176 -18.38 4.49 -15.90
N VAL A 177 -18.94 5.14 -14.88
CA VAL A 177 -18.45 6.45 -14.42
C VAL A 177 -17.56 6.33 -13.18
N SER A 178 -17.55 5.18 -12.53
CA SER A 178 -16.80 5.00 -11.31
C SER A 178 -15.28 5.06 -11.55
N PRO A 179 -14.53 5.80 -10.71
CA PRO A 179 -13.06 5.80 -10.75
C PRO A 179 -12.46 4.40 -10.52
N TYR A 180 -13.27 3.44 -10.06
CA TYR A 180 -12.88 2.07 -9.77
C TYR A 180 -12.66 1.22 -11.03
N GLN A 181 -13.33 1.51 -12.15
CA GLN A 181 -13.09 0.77 -13.41
C GLN A 181 -11.65 0.90 -13.89
N LEU A 182 -11.04 2.07 -13.66
CA LEU A 182 -9.65 2.34 -14.02
C LEU A 182 -8.68 2.02 -12.87
N GLY A 183 -9.14 1.32 -11.83
CA GLY A 183 -8.26 0.78 -10.81
C GLY A 183 -7.48 1.81 -10.01
N ASN A 184 -8.13 2.92 -9.66
CA ASN A 184 -7.49 4.07 -9.05
C ASN A 184 -6.31 4.64 -9.86
N ALA A 185 -6.11 4.25 -11.13
CA ALA A 185 -5.02 4.78 -11.95
C ALA A 185 -5.13 6.30 -12.09
N VAL A 186 -6.35 6.82 -12.26
CA VAL A 186 -6.62 8.27 -12.33
C VAL A 186 -6.23 8.96 -11.01
N TYR A 187 -6.57 8.36 -9.86
CA TYR A 187 -6.16 8.84 -8.56
C TYR A 187 -4.63 8.84 -8.38
N LEU A 188 -3.96 7.77 -8.83
CA LEU A 188 -2.49 7.63 -8.72
C LEU A 188 -1.75 8.59 -9.66
N LEU A 189 -2.28 8.86 -10.85
CA LEU A 189 -1.77 9.88 -11.78
C LEU A 189 -1.81 11.28 -11.15
N TRP A 190 -2.69 11.52 -10.18
CA TRP A 190 -2.66 12.72 -9.35
C TRP A 190 -1.70 12.60 -8.16
N LEU A 191 -1.83 11.53 -7.37
CA LEU A 191 -1.12 11.40 -6.09
C LEU A 191 0.40 11.28 -6.29
N VAL A 192 0.86 10.52 -7.28
CA VAL A 192 2.29 10.29 -7.53
C VAL A 192 3.04 11.60 -7.83
N PRO A 193 2.58 12.48 -8.75
CA PRO A 193 3.18 13.80 -8.91
C PRO A 193 3.18 14.64 -7.62
N VAL A 194 2.08 14.63 -6.85
CA VAL A 194 2.01 15.35 -5.57
C VAL A 194 3.09 14.87 -4.61
N LEU A 195 3.24 13.54 -4.43
CA LEU A 195 4.27 12.96 -3.57
C LEU A 195 5.68 13.23 -4.08
N ALA A 196 5.90 13.23 -5.39
CA ALA A 196 7.18 13.60 -5.99
C ALA A 196 7.52 15.08 -5.74
N GLY A 197 6.52 15.97 -5.78
CA GLY A 197 6.68 17.38 -5.43
C GLY A 197 6.99 17.57 -3.95
N GLN A 198 6.22 16.92 -3.07
CA GLN A 198 6.47 16.93 -1.63
C GLN A 198 7.85 16.37 -1.26
N ALA A 199 8.35 15.36 -1.99
CA ALA A 199 9.68 14.79 -1.77
C ALA A 199 10.82 15.76 -2.10
N ARG A 200 10.59 16.71 -3.02
CA ARG A 200 11.55 17.72 -3.46
C ARG A 200 11.45 19.02 -2.66
N ASP A 201 10.34 19.23 -1.99
CA ASP A 201 10.04 20.43 -1.24
C ASP A 201 10.41 20.28 0.24
N ALA A 202 11.24 21.20 0.74
CA ALA A 202 11.73 21.18 2.12
C ALA A 202 10.63 21.39 3.18
N ARG A 203 9.42 21.81 2.78
CA ARG A 203 8.27 21.97 3.69
C ARG A 203 7.78 20.65 4.26
N TRP A 204 7.88 19.55 3.51
CA TRP A 204 7.39 18.23 3.95
C TRP A 204 8.51 17.32 4.41
N SER A 205 8.27 16.63 5.51
CA SER A 205 9.20 15.64 6.01
C SER A 205 9.16 14.37 5.15
N ARG A 206 10.30 13.69 5.06
CA ARG A 206 10.38 12.35 4.44
C ARG A 206 9.39 11.36 5.06
N GLY A 207 9.05 11.54 6.35
CA GLY A 207 8.08 10.69 7.04
C GLY A 207 6.67 10.86 6.47
N THR A 208 6.24 12.11 6.23
CA THR A 208 4.94 12.40 5.61
C THR A 208 4.87 11.84 4.19
N VAL A 209 5.89 12.08 3.38
CA VAL A 209 5.96 11.56 2.01
C VAL A 209 5.91 10.03 1.98
N ARG A 210 6.56 9.33 2.93
CA ARG A 210 6.47 7.87 3.05
C ARG A 210 5.06 7.37 3.37
N MET A 211 4.32 8.08 4.23
CA MET A 211 2.92 7.73 4.51
C MET A 211 2.04 7.93 3.28
N GLY A 212 2.30 8.97 2.49
CA GLY A 212 1.63 9.18 1.22
C GLY A 212 1.94 8.06 0.21
N TRP A 213 3.19 7.62 0.11
CA TRP A 213 3.55 6.46 -0.73
C TRP A 213 2.93 5.16 -0.24
N ALA A 214 2.85 4.94 1.08
CA ALA A 214 2.13 3.80 1.63
C ALA A 214 0.64 3.86 1.24
N SER A 215 0.01 5.04 1.32
CA SER A 215 -1.36 5.24 0.84
C SER A 215 -1.49 4.97 -0.66
N ALA A 216 -0.55 5.43 -1.49
CA ALA A 216 -0.58 5.18 -2.93
C ALA A 216 -0.45 3.69 -3.26
N ALA A 217 0.44 2.97 -2.55
CA ALA A 217 0.58 1.53 -2.68
C ALA A 217 -0.70 0.79 -2.26
N LEU A 218 -1.35 1.22 -1.18
CA LEU A 218 -2.63 0.65 -0.76
C LEU A 218 -3.75 0.93 -1.77
N SER A 219 -3.75 2.10 -2.42
CA SER A 219 -4.72 2.42 -3.48
C SER A 219 -4.51 1.58 -4.75
N LEU A 220 -3.32 1.03 -5.00
CA LEU A 220 -3.11 0.05 -6.07
C LEU A 220 -3.71 -1.32 -5.71
N LEU A 221 -3.68 -1.68 -4.42
CA LEU A 221 -4.17 -2.94 -3.91
C LEU A 221 -5.69 -2.94 -3.66
N SER A 222 -6.30 -1.76 -3.58
CA SER A 222 -7.74 -1.60 -3.42
C SER A 222 -8.31 -1.16 -4.76
N SER A 223 -9.13 -1.98 -5.42
CA SER A 223 -9.86 -1.57 -6.63
C SER A 223 -10.87 -0.45 -6.35
N GLY A 224 -11.31 -0.32 -5.09
CA GLY A 224 -12.34 0.62 -4.65
C GLY A 224 -11.89 1.54 -3.52
N GLY A 225 -11.51 2.79 -3.83
CA GLY A 225 -11.27 3.80 -2.82
C GLY A 225 -12.51 4.02 -1.93
N GLY A 226 -12.42 3.62 -0.66
CA GLY A 226 -13.38 3.95 0.40
C GLY A 226 -14.75 3.29 0.28
N SER A 227 -14.84 2.03 0.73
CA SER A 227 -16.04 1.33 1.21
C SER A 227 -17.35 1.53 0.43
N ILE A 228 -17.72 0.58 -0.43
CA ILE A 228 -19.06 -0.02 -0.48
C ILE A 228 -18.87 -1.51 -0.80
N ILE A 229 -19.37 -2.38 0.08
CA ILE A 229 -19.30 -3.84 0.04
C ILE A 229 -20.64 -4.39 -0.48
N SER A 230 -20.63 -5.47 -1.27
CA SER A 230 -21.80 -6.34 -1.56
C SER A 230 -21.37 -7.82 -1.64
N PHE A 231 -22.34 -8.72 -1.46
CA PHE A 231 -22.29 -9.97 -0.68
C PHE A 231 -22.15 -11.30 -1.45
N GLY A 232 -21.70 -12.34 -0.73
CA GLY A 232 -22.32 -13.68 -0.72
C GLY A 232 -21.39 -14.91 -0.65
N GLY A 233 -21.47 -15.71 0.42
CA GLY A 233 -20.97 -17.10 0.45
C GLY A 233 -20.53 -17.60 1.83
N TRP A 234 -20.90 -18.82 2.21
CA TRP A 234 -20.65 -19.40 3.55
C TRP A 234 -19.21 -19.92 3.71
N GLY A 235 -18.59 -19.57 4.83
CA GLY A 235 -17.15 -19.72 5.11
C GLY A 235 -16.61 -18.37 5.59
N VAL A 236 -15.50 -18.29 6.31
CA VAL A 236 -14.88 -16.98 6.55
C VAL A 236 -14.40 -16.48 5.20
N ASP A 237 -15.15 -15.55 4.62
CA ASP A 237 -14.81 -14.95 3.35
C ASP A 237 -13.51 -14.15 3.50
N TYR A 238 -12.40 -14.73 3.04
CA TYR A 238 -11.08 -14.11 3.07
C TYR A 238 -11.07 -12.77 2.33
N ASP A 239 -11.99 -12.59 1.39
CA ASP A 239 -12.15 -11.38 0.61
C ASP A 239 -12.69 -10.25 1.47
N MET A 240 -13.69 -10.55 2.32
CA MET A 240 -14.18 -9.60 3.32
C MET A 240 -13.10 -9.24 4.33
N VAL A 241 -12.32 -10.22 4.79
CA VAL A 241 -11.19 -9.95 5.71
C VAL A 241 -10.12 -9.10 5.02
N PHE A 242 -9.83 -9.31 3.74
CA PHE A 242 -8.90 -8.48 2.98
C PHE A 242 -9.43 -7.04 2.86
N LEU A 243 -10.69 -6.86 2.48
CA LEU A 243 -11.32 -5.53 2.42
C LEU A 243 -11.32 -4.83 3.78
N MET A 244 -11.54 -5.58 4.87
CA MET A 244 -11.42 -5.10 6.25
C MET A 244 -10.01 -4.53 6.51
N VAL A 245 -8.99 -5.33 6.21
CA VAL A 245 -7.58 -4.97 6.42
C VAL A 245 -7.23 -3.75 5.58
N MET A 246 -7.65 -3.70 4.31
CA MET A 246 -7.45 -2.53 3.44
C MET A 246 -8.16 -1.29 3.97
N GLY A 247 -9.38 -1.43 4.48
CA GLY A 247 -10.12 -0.37 5.16
C GLY A 247 -9.39 0.15 6.39
N ILE A 248 -8.82 -0.73 7.22
CA ILE A 248 -8.00 -0.38 8.38
C ILE A 248 -6.71 0.34 7.93
N LEU A 249 -6.04 -0.15 6.91
CA LEU A 249 -4.79 0.42 6.40
C LEU A 249 -5.00 1.77 5.69
N SER A 250 -6.22 2.07 5.24
CA SER A 250 -6.56 3.37 4.63
C SER A 250 -6.24 4.59 5.50
N VAL A 251 -6.05 4.40 6.82
CA VAL A 251 -5.60 5.44 7.75
C VAL A 251 -4.30 6.13 7.32
N PHE A 252 -3.43 5.46 6.56
CA PHE A 252 -2.20 6.08 6.04
C PHE A 252 -2.49 7.29 5.15
N GLY A 253 -3.57 7.27 4.37
CA GLY A 253 -4.01 8.41 3.56
C GLY A 253 -4.42 9.60 4.43
N MET A 254 -5.25 9.36 5.46
CA MET A 254 -5.67 10.41 6.40
C MET A 254 -4.48 10.97 7.20
N VAL A 255 -3.58 10.09 7.66
CA VAL A 255 -2.35 10.50 8.36
C VAL A 255 -1.45 11.32 7.43
N TRP A 256 -1.31 10.94 6.16
CA TRP A 256 -0.56 11.72 5.18
C TRP A 256 -1.16 13.12 4.99
N GLN A 257 -2.48 13.24 4.83
CA GLN A 257 -3.17 14.53 4.68
C GLN A 257 -3.00 15.40 5.93
N ALA A 258 -3.27 14.85 7.13
CA ALA A 258 -3.15 15.59 8.38
C ALA A 258 -1.70 16.05 8.63
N ARG A 259 -0.72 15.16 8.41
CA ARG A 259 0.69 15.53 8.54
C ARG A 259 1.12 16.56 7.50
N SER A 260 0.63 16.45 6.27
CA SER A 260 0.86 17.46 5.24
C SER A 260 0.31 18.82 5.69
N ALA A 261 -0.88 18.87 6.29
CA ALA A 261 -1.45 20.09 6.85
C ALA A 261 -0.61 20.64 8.03
N HIS A 262 -0.15 19.77 8.93
CA HIS A 262 0.68 20.14 10.07
C HIS A 262 2.01 20.78 9.63
N GLU A 263 2.67 20.18 8.65
CA GLU A 263 4.01 20.59 8.18
C GLU A 263 3.95 21.87 7.34
N LEU A 264 2.88 22.11 6.58
CA LEU A 264 2.66 23.38 5.88
C LEU A 264 2.67 24.61 6.80
N GLY A 265 2.46 24.44 8.11
CA GLY A 265 2.49 25.54 9.09
C GLY A 265 3.86 25.84 9.71
N VAL A 266 4.89 25.07 9.36
CA VAL A 266 6.23 25.13 9.97
C VAL A 266 7.18 25.88 9.03
N PRO A 267 8.08 26.73 9.53
CA PRO A 267 9.12 27.33 8.70
C PRO A 267 9.92 26.26 7.96
N ALA A 268 10.24 26.50 6.69
CA ALA A 268 11.05 25.58 5.91
C ALA A 268 12.36 25.31 6.66
N SER A 269 12.64 24.03 6.92
CA SER A 269 13.86 23.66 7.62
C SER A 269 15.04 23.97 6.70
N VAL A 270 16.00 24.77 7.18
CA VAL A 270 17.26 24.97 6.48
C VAL A 270 17.90 23.58 6.30
N PRO A 271 18.25 23.17 5.07
CA PRO A 271 18.85 21.87 4.84
C PRO A 271 20.10 21.72 5.72
N SER A 272 20.09 20.75 6.65
CA SER A 272 21.33 20.41 7.34
C SER A 272 22.33 19.92 6.30
N PRO A 273 23.60 20.39 6.35
CA PRO A 273 24.63 19.90 5.44
C PRO A 273 24.67 18.38 5.51
N ALA A 274 24.55 17.74 4.34
CA ALA A 274 24.56 16.29 4.26
C ALA A 274 25.90 15.80 4.82
N PRO A 275 25.92 14.83 5.76
CA PRO A 275 27.18 14.28 6.24
C PRO A 275 27.95 13.69 5.05
N PRO A 276 29.28 13.88 4.99
CA PRO A 276 30.09 13.38 3.90
C PRO A 276 29.88 11.87 3.76
N VAL A 277 29.54 11.44 2.55
CA VAL A 277 29.38 10.02 2.23
C VAL A 277 30.77 9.41 2.26
N SER A 278 31.15 8.79 3.38
CA SER A 278 32.36 7.96 3.45
C SER A 278 32.14 6.72 2.57
N LEU A 279 32.70 6.75 1.36
CA LEU A 279 32.85 5.59 0.50
C LEU A 279 33.99 4.75 1.08
N ALA A 280 33.67 3.83 1.99
CA ALA A 280 34.62 2.81 2.38
C ALA A 280 34.95 1.94 1.14
N PRO A 281 36.23 1.73 0.80
CA PRO A 281 36.60 0.85 -0.30
C PRO A 281 36.21 -0.59 0.05
N ALA A 282 35.23 -1.11 -0.68
CA ALA A 282 34.82 -2.51 -0.55
C ALA A 282 35.94 -3.40 -1.09
N ARG A 283 36.55 -4.19 -0.20
CA ARG A 283 37.55 -5.22 -0.53
C ARG A 283 37.06 -6.10 -1.69
N ALA A 284 37.91 -6.34 -2.67
CA ALA A 284 37.66 -7.15 -3.87
C ALA A 284 37.27 -8.64 -3.63
N ARG A 285 37.08 -9.07 -2.37
CA ARG A 285 36.83 -10.47 -1.98
C ARG A 285 35.35 -10.89 -2.01
N ALA A 286 34.42 -10.01 -2.37
CA ALA A 286 32.97 -10.26 -2.34
C ALA A 286 32.38 -10.81 -3.66
N TRP A 287 33.20 -10.96 -4.70
CA TRP A 287 32.74 -11.35 -6.04
C TRP A 287 32.03 -12.71 -6.16
N PRO A 288 32.50 -13.82 -5.54
CA PRO A 288 31.84 -15.11 -5.75
C PRO A 288 30.43 -15.13 -5.14
N LEU A 289 30.23 -14.51 -3.98
CA LEU A 289 28.93 -14.48 -3.30
C LEU A 289 27.93 -13.55 -4.01
N ALA A 290 28.40 -12.44 -4.60
CA ALA A 290 27.53 -11.59 -5.40
C ALA A 290 27.03 -12.29 -6.67
N ALA A 291 27.90 -13.08 -7.33
CA ALA A 291 27.52 -13.92 -8.45
C ALA A 291 26.49 -14.99 -8.04
N VAL A 292 26.69 -15.66 -6.89
CA VAL A 292 25.71 -16.62 -6.34
C VAL A 292 24.35 -15.97 -6.14
N ALA A 293 24.29 -14.76 -5.56
CA ALA A 293 23.03 -14.04 -5.37
C ALA A 293 22.30 -13.77 -6.70
N VAL A 294 23.03 -13.51 -7.79
CA VAL A 294 22.46 -13.27 -9.13
C VAL A 294 22.00 -14.57 -9.78
N VAL A 295 22.77 -15.67 -9.63
CA VAL A 295 22.47 -16.95 -10.29
C VAL A 295 21.28 -17.67 -9.64
N LEU A 296 21.10 -17.55 -8.32
CA LEU A 296 20.07 -18.27 -7.58
C LEU A 296 18.65 -18.12 -8.17
N PRO A 297 18.14 -16.92 -8.52
CA PRO A 297 16.81 -16.78 -9.13
C PRO A 297 16.75 -17.25 -10.59
N LEU A 298 17.88 -17.39 -11.29
CA LEU A 298 17.93 -17.88 -12.67
C LEU A 298 17.72 -19.40 -12.75
N ILE A 299 18.08 -20.16 -11.71
CA ILE A 299 17.92 -21.62 -11.69
C ILE A 299 16.45 -22.02 -11.85
N PRO A 300 15.51 -21.59 -10.98
CA PRO A 300 14.11 -21.97 -11.14
C PRO A 300 13.50 -21.36 -12.41
N ALA A 301 13.92 -20.15 -12.82
CA ALA A 301 13.50 -19.53 -14.07
C ALA A 301 13.89 -20.35 -15.30
N ALA A 302 15.13 -20.87 -15.35
CA ALA A 302 15.61 -21.66 -16.47
C ALA A 302 14.88 -23.01 -16.58
N VAL A 303 14.59 -23.67 -15.45
CA VAL A 303 13.81 -24.92 -15.44
C VAL A 303 12.39 -24.65 -15.95
N ASN A 304 11.72 -23.65 -15.39
CA ASN A 304 10.39 -23.25 -15.82
C ASN A 304 10.32 -22.89 -17.31
N LEU A 305 11.30 -22.13 -17.82
CA LEU A 305 11.38 -21.80 -19.24
C LEU A 305 11.65 -23.02 -20.12
N ALA A 306 12.45 -23.99 -19.66
CA ALA A 306 12.68 -25.25 -20.37
C ALA A 306 11.39 -26.09 -20.46
N ASP A 307 10.53 -26.01 -19.44
CA ASP A 307 9.21 -26.62 -19.41
C ASP A 307 8.12 -25.79 -20.13
N GLY A 308 8.49 -24.68 -20.78
CA GLY A 308 7.55 -23.80 -21.50
C GLY A 308 6.68 -22.92 -20.59
N MET A 309 7.01 -22.82 -19.30
CA MET A 309 6.22 -22.16 -18.26
C MET A 309 6.90 -20.89 -17.73
N PRO A 310 6.79 -19.74 -18.41
CA PRO A 310 7.47 -18.50 -17.99
C PRO A 310 6.85 -17.82 -16.76
N ALA A 311 5.80 -18.39 -16.17
CA ALA A 311 5.15 -17.86 -14.97
C ALA A 311 5.87 -18.32 -13.69
N TRP A 312 5.88 -17.47 -12.68
CA TRP A 312 6.45 -17.78 -11.37
C TRP A 312 5.44 -18.46 -10.45
N ILE A 313 4.30 -17.81 -10.24
CA ILE A 313 3.16 -18.30 -9.44
C ILE A 313 2.11 -18.88 -10.38
N GLY A 314 1.73 -18.17 -11.45
CA GLY A 314 0.60 -18.54 -12.32
C GLY A 314 -0.78 -18.23 -11.70
N PRO A 315 -1.89 -18.65 -12.34
CA PRO A 315 -3.25 -18.33 -11.92
C PRO A 315 -3.72 -19.22 -10.74
N ARG A 316 -2.99 -19.23 -9.62
CA ARG A 316 -3.28 -20.11 -8.47
C ARG A 316 -3.06 -19.43 -7.13
N GLY A 317 -3.80 -19.93 -6.13
CA GLY A 317 -3.69 -19.55 -4.73
C GLY A 317 -4.18 -18.13 -4.41
N ALA A 318 -4.17 -17.80 -3.12
CA ALA A 318 -4.81 -16.59 -2.60
C ALA A 318 -4.22 -15.28 -3.16
N VAL A 319 -2.97 -15.28 -3.63
CA VAL A 319 -2.37 -14.09 -4.25
C VAL A 319 -2.98 -13.84 -5.62
N ASP A 320 -3.18 -14.89 -6.42
CA ASP A 320 -3.86 -14.77 -7.70
C ASP A 320 -5.33 -14.37 -7.53
N ASP A 321 -6.03 -15.03 -6.61
CA ASP A 321 -7.44 -14.70 -6.26
C ASP A 321 -7.58 -13.25 -5.81
N LEU A 322 -6.60 -12.74 -5.07
CA LEU A 322 -6.55 -11.33 -4.70
C LEU A 322 -6.48 -10.44 -5.94
N PHE A 323 -5.54 -10.69 -6.86
CA PHE A 323 -5.34 -9.81 -8.01
C PHE A 323 -6.46 -9.91 -9.05
N HIS A 324 -7.07 -11.08 -9.21
CA HIS A 324 -8.15 -11.30 -10.18
C HIS A 324 -9.53 -10.94 -9.62
N GLY A 325 -9.79 -11.23 -8.34
CA GLY A 325 -11.09 -10.99 -7.71
C GLY A 325 -11.25 -9.59 -7.12
N HIS A 326 -10.16 -9.00 -6.61
CA HIS A 326 -10.28 -7.86 -5.67
C HIS A 326 -9.52 -6.62 -6.12
N VAL A 327 -8.45 -6.84 -6.87
CA VAL A 327 -7.66 -5.77 -7.43
C VAL A 327 -8.26 -5.40 -8.79
N SER A 328 -8.07 -4.14 -9.17
CA SER A 328 -8.59 -3.65 -10.43
C SER A 328 -7.90 -4.27 -11.63
N TYR A 329 -8.60 -4.39 -12.76
CA TYR A 329 -8.07 -4.92 -14.01
C TYR A 329 -6.66 -4.41 -14.38
N PRO A 330 -6.32 -3.10 -14.32
CA PRO A 330 -4.97 -2.65 -14.64
C PRO A 330 -3.89 -3.20 -13.71
N ALA A 331 -4.21 -3.38 -12.44
CA ALA A 331 -3.30 -3.96 -11.47
C ALA A 331 -3.28 -5.49 -11.52
N THR A 332 -4.35 -6.15 -11.98
CA THR A 332 -4.34 -7.55 -12.42
C THR A 332 -3.37 -7.75 -13.59
N VAL A 333 -3.45 -6.90 -14.62
CA VAL A 333 -2.51 -6.93 -15.77
C VAL A 333 -1.07 -6.67 -15.31
N LEU A 334 -0.86 -5.72 -14.39
CA LEU A 334 0.46 -5.46 -13.80
C LEU A 334 0.97 -6.66 -13.00
N TRP A 335 0.07 -7.36 -12.29
CA TRP A 335 0.38 -8.59 -11.58
C TRP A 335 0.81 -9.70 -12.54
N VAL A 336 0.06 -9.95 -13.62
CA VAL A 336 0.44 -10.91 -14.66
C VAL A 336 1.79 -10.56 -15.26
N ALA A 337 2.04 -9.29 -15.57
CA ALA A 337 3.35 -8.85 -16.05
C ALA A 337 4.47 -9.07 -15.03
N LEU A 338 4.21 -8.84 -13.74
CA LEU A 338 5.15 -9.10 -12.66
C LEU A 338 5.43 -10.60 -12.51
N ASP A 339 4.38 -11.43 -12.55
CA ASP A 339 4.44 -12.89 -12.45
C ASP A 339 5.32 -13.47 -13.57
N LEU A 340 5.10 -13.02 -14.81
CA LEU A 340 5.93 -13.36 -15.95
C LEU A 340 7.36 -12.85 -15.81
N LEU A 341 7.56 -11.58 -15.41
CA LEU A 341 8.91 -11.02 -15.21
C LEU A 341 9.72 -11.79 -14.16
N VAL A 342 9.08 -12.19 -13.05
CA VAL A 342 9.73 -13.01 -12.03
C VAL A 342 10.03 -14.40 -12.57
N GLY A 343 9.09 -15.03 -13.28
CA GLY A 343 9.26 -16.36 -13.84
C GLY A 343 10.34 -16.43 -14.93
N VAL A 344 10.56 -15.37 -15.71
CA VAL A 344 11.68 -15.30 -16.68
C VAL A 344 13.01 -14.85 -16.06
N GLY A 345 13.08 -14.63 -14.73
CA GLY A 345 14.33 -14.35 -14.03
C GLY A 345 14.73 -12.88 -13.91
N ALA A 346 13.81 -11.91 -14.10
CA ALA A 346 14.08 -10.48 -13.88
C ALA A 346 14.68 -10.14 -12.48
N PRO A 347 14.39 -10.87 -11.38
CA PRO A 347 15.06 -10.67 -10.10
C PRO A 347 16.59 -10.73 -10.19
N ALA A 348 17.17 -11.58 -11.05
CA ALA A 348 18.61 -11.68 -11.24
C ALA A 348 19.20 -10.37 -11.81
N VAL A 349 18.52 -9.76 -12.77
CA VAL A 349 18.90 -8.46 -13.34
C VAL A 349 18.82 -7.36 -12.28
N LEU A 350 17.76 -7.36 -11.46
CA LEU A 350 17.61 -6.41 -10.36
C LEU A 350 18.76 -6.52 -9.34
N ILE A 351 19.17 -7.74 -9.00
CA ILE A 351 20.32 -8.02 -8.12
C ILE A 351 21.61 -7.53 -8.76
N LEU A 352 21.84 -7.86 -10.03
CA LEU A 352 23.04 -7.44 -10.77
C LEU A 352 23.17 -5.91 -10.79
N VAL A 353 22.09 -5.19 -11.10
CA VAL A 353 22.07 -3.72 -11.07
C VAL A 353 22.37 -3.18 -9.67
N ALA A 354 21.85 -3.83 -8.62
CA ALA A 354 22.13 -3.45 -7.23
C ALA A 354 23.60 -3.63 -6.84
N VAL A 355 24.19 -4.74 -7.24
CA VAL A 355 25.59 -5.09 -7.01
C VAL A 355 26.54 -4.18 -7.79
N ILE A 356 26.22 -3.83 -9.04
CA ILE A 356 27.04 -2.94 -9.88
C ILE A 356 26.96 -1.50 -9.37
N ARG A 357 25.75 -0.98 -9.13
CA ARG A 357 25.57 0.42 -8.71
C ARG A 357 25.94 0.67 -7.24
N ARG A 358 25.99 -0.38 -6.42
CA ARG A 358 26.41 -0.38 -5.00
C ARG A 358 25.75 0.69 -4.12
N SER A 359 24.61 1.23 -4.53
CA SER A 359 23.93 2.23 -3.72
C SER A 359 23.16 1.54 -2.59
N ARG A 360 23.36 2.01 -1.35
CA ARG A 360 22.66 1.45 -0.17
C ARG A 360 21.15 1.45 -0.35
N ARG A 361 20.61 2.47 -1.04
CA ARG A 361 19.18 2.57 -1.32
C ARG A 361 18.73 1.47 -2.26
N LEU A 362 19.44 1.24 -3.37
CA LEU A 362 19.07 0.23 -4.35
C LEU A 362 19.18 -1.18 -3.76
N LEU A 363 20.27 -1.48 -3.02
CA LEU A 363 20.41 -2.76 -2.32
C LEU A 363 19.26 -3.04 -1.35
N ARG A 364 18.85 -2.04 -0.55
CA ARG A 364 17.69 -2.19 0.37
C ARG A 364 16.39 -2.41 -0.37
N VAL A 365 16.16 -1.69 -1.46
CA VAL A 365 14.96 -1.86 -2.29
C VAL A 365 14.94 -3.24 -2.93
N THR A 366 16.07 -3.71 -3.48
CA THR A 366 16.20 -5.06 -4.04
C THR A 366 15.94 -6.13 -3.00
N MET A 367 16.58 -6.08 -1.82
CA MET A 367 16.32 -7.05 -0.75
C MET A 367 14.85 -7.08 -0.32
N LEU A 368 14.21 -5.91 -0.20
CA LEU A 368 12.80 -5.82 0.13
C LEU A 368 11.91 -6.40 -0.99
N ALA A 369 12.20 -6.11 -2.25
CA ALA A 369 11.46 -6.66 -3.38
C ALA A 369 11.56 -8.19 -3.44
N LEU A 370 12.77 -8.75 -3.27
CA LEU A 370 12.99 -10.20 -3.26
C LEU A 370 12.28 -10.90 -2.11
N THR A 371 12.31 -10.30 -0.91
CA THR A 371 11.63 -10.87 0.28
C THR A 371 10.11 -10.81 0.15
N LEU A 372 9.55 -9.72 -0.38
CA LEU A 372 8.12 -9.61 -0.65
C LEU A 372 7.66 -10.61 -1.73
N ALA A 373 8.42 -10.74 -2.81
CA ALA A 373 8.15 -11.75 -3.83
C ALA A 373 8.18 -13.15 -3.20
N ALA A 374 9.24 -13.52 -2.48
CA ALA A 374 9.27 -14.82 -1.82
C ALA A 374 8.10 -15.06 -0.86
N ALA A 375 7.69 -14.06 -0.08
CA ALA A 375 6.53 -14.19 0.79
C ALA A 375 5.24 -14.48 0.00
N ALA A 376 5.01 -13.78 -1.12
CA ALA A 376 3.87 -14.02 -1.99
C ALA A 376 3.90 -15.43 -2.61
N GLY A 377 5.07 -15.93 -3.04
CA GLY A 377 5.21 -17.30 -3.54
C GLY A 377 4.92 -18.36 -2.47
N VAL A 378 5.37 -18.15 -1.22
CA VAL A 378 5.04 -19.04 -0.10
C VAL A 378 3.55 -19.02 0.22
N ILE A 379 2.94 -17.85 0.33
CA ILE A 379 1.49 -17.71 0.60
C ILE A 379 0.70 -18.44 -0.48
N THR A 380 1.06 -18.24 -1.75
CA THR A 380 0.42 -18.91 -2.88
C THR A 380 0.54 -20.43 -2.76
N ALA A 381 1.74 -20.96 -2.53
CA ALA A 381 1.93 -22.40 -2.41
C ALA A 381 1.16 -23.03 -1.24
N LEU A 382 0.99 -22.29 -0.14
CA LEU A 382 0.24 -22.76 1.04
C LEU A 382 -1.28 -22.64 0.88
N THR A 383 -1.76 -21.79 -0.03
CA THR A 383 -3.19 -21.51 -0.24
C THR A 383 -3.74 -22.08 -1.52
N ALA A 384 -2.88 -22.54 -2.43
CA ALA A 384 -3.31 -23.27 -3.61
C ALA A 384 -3.98 -24.58 -3.16
N THR A 385 -5.30 -24.65 -3.31
CA THR A 385 -6.05 -25.90 -3.12
C THR A 385 -5.66 -26.91 -4.20
N SER A 386 -5.64 -28.20 -3.84
CA SER A 386 -5.36 -29.27 -4.80
C SER A 386 -6.41 -29.27 -5.91
N GLU A 387 -6.05 -29.86 -7.05
CA GLU A 387 -6.55 -29.60 -8.40
C GLU A 387 -8.07 -29.65 -8.70
N THR A 388 -8.88 -29.99 -7.72
CA THR A 388 -10.28 -30.37 -7.91
C THR A 388 -11.22 -29.19 -8.22
N ASP A 389 -10.92 -27.98 -7.75
CA ASP A 389 -11.85 -26.85 -7.92
C ASP A 389 -11.83 -26.26 -9.34
N TRP A 390 -10.67 -26.16 -10.00
CA TRP A 390 -10.57 -25.57 -11.35
C TRP A 390 -11.13 -26.47 -12.45
N ARG A 391 -11.11 -27.79 -12.24
CA ARG A 391 -11.78 -28.74 -13.15
C ARG A 391 -13.31 -28.66 -13.03
N SER A 392 -13.84 -28.15 -11.91
CA SER A 392 -15.27 -28.12 -11.64
C SER A 392 -16.00 -26.90 -12.21
N ILE A 393 -15.30 -25.80 -12.54
CA ILE A 393 -15.88 -24.57 -13.10
C ILE A 393 -15.07 -24.10 -14.32
N PRO A 394 -15.31 -24.67 -15.52
CA PRO A 394 -14.55 -24.37 -16.73
C PRO A 394 -14.58 -22.89 -17.14
N GLU A 395 -15.72 -22.22 -16.95
CA GLU A 395 -15.90 -20.80 -17.33
C GLU A 395 -14.98 -19.86 -16.53
N MET A 396 -14.71 -20.16 -15.25
CA MET A 396 -13.76 -19.38 -14.44
C MET A 396 -12.31 -19.62 -14.88
N ALA A 397 -11.99 -20.84 -15.30
CA ALA A 397 -10.66 -21.15 -15.83
C ALA A 397 -10.39 -20.38 -17.13
N GLU A 398 -11.34 -20.35 -18.06
CA GLU A 398 -11.20 -19.60 -19.32
C GLU A 398 -11.03 -18.09 -19.09
N GLN A 399 -11.82 -17.47 -18.20
CA GLN A 399 -11.71 -16.05 -17.90
C GLN A 399 -10.37 -15.68 -17.24
N ARG A 400 -9.87 -16.49 -16.31
CA ARG A 400 -8.56 -16.26 -15.67
C ARG A 400 -7.41 -16.49 -16.64
N LEU A 401 -7.47 -17.54 -17.46
CA LEU A 401 -6.45 -17.86 -18.45
C LEU A 401 -6.42 -16.85 -19.61
N ALA A 402 -7.54 -16.21 -19.93
CA ALA A 402 -7.61 -15.19 -20.98
C ALA A 402 -6.70 -13.97 -20.75
N LEU A 403 -6.28 -13.72 -19.50
CA LEU A 403 -5.34 -12.65 -19.17
C LEU A 403 -3.88 -13.02 -19.43
N TYR A 404 -3.60 -14.32 -19.56
CA TYR A 404 -2.28 -14.81 -19.93
C TYR A 404 -2.20 -14.97 -21.47
N PRO A 405 -1.00 -14.82 -22.05
CA PRO A 405 -0.79 -15.10 -23.47
C PRO A 405 -1.33 -16.49 -23.86
N ALA A 406 -2.06 -16.58 -24.97
CA ALA A 406 -2.65 -17.84 -25.42
C ALA A 406 -1.58 -18.94 -25.58
N GLY A 407 -1.88 -20.14 -25.08
CA GLY A 407 -0.98 -21.29 -25.16
C GLY A 407 0.06 -21.40 -24.03
N LEU A 408 0.11 -20.45 -23.09
CA LEU A 408 1.05 -20.48 -21.95
C LEU A 408 0.75 -21.60 -20.94
N PHE A 409 -0.50 -22.03 -20.87
CA PHE A 409 -0.99 -23.11 -20.01
C PHE A 409 -1.64 -24.19 -20.88
N ALA A 410 -0.91 -24.66 -21.90
CA ALA A 410 -1.41 -25.71 -22.77
C ALA A 410 -1.66 -26.99 -21.95
N PRO A 411 -2.84 -27.62 -22.08
CA PRO A 411 -3.09 -28.90 -21.45
C PRO A 411 -2.12 -29.96 -21.99
N ASP A 412 -1.69 -30.87 -21.13
CA ASP A 412 -0.90 -32.04 -21.53
C ASP A 412 -1.74 -33.07 -22.31
N GLU A 413 -1.14 -34.20 -22.67
CA GLU A 413 -1.82 -35.29 -23.38
C GLU A 413 -3.05 -35.84 -22.61
N LYS A 414 -3.16 -35.57 -21.31
CA LYS A 414 -4.26 -35.99 -20.43
C LYS A 414 -5.27 -34.86 -20.20
N GLY A 415 -5.06 -33.67 -20.77
CA GLY A 415 -5.91 -32.51 -20.54
C GLY A 415 -5.56 -31.72 -19.27
N GLU A 416 -4.47 -32.05 -18.58
CA GLU A 416 -4.06 -31.43 -17.33
C GLU A 416 -3.18 -30.21 -17.61
N ILE A 417 -3.44 -29.09 -16.90
CA ILE A 417 -2.61 -27.90 -17.03
C ILE A 417 -1.28 -28.17 -16.31
N LEU A 418 -0.20 -28.24 -17.08
CA LEU A 418 1.13 -28.36 -16.50
C LEU A 418 1.52 -27.04 -15.83
N PHE A 419 1.77 -27.10 -14.53
CA PHE A 419 2.45 -26.02 -13.81
C PHE A 419 3.93 -26.36 -13.70
N GLY A 420 4.80 -25.39 -13.93
CA GLY A 420 6.25 -25.53 -13.72
C GLY A 420 6.61 -25.75 -12.25
N LEU A 421 7.87 -25.50 -11.89
CA LEU A 421 8.36 -25.64 -10.51
C LEU A 421 7.43 -24.96 -9.50
N THR A 422 7.34 -25.57 -8.32
CA THR A 422 6.51 -25.05 -7.24
C THR A 422 6.96 -23.63 -6.85
N PRO A 423 6.04 -22.71 -6.49
CA PRO A 423 6.40 -21.35 -6.10
C PRO A 423 7.35 -21.28 -4.89
N LEU A 424 7.44 -22.37 -4.11
CA LEU A 424 8.37 -22.54 -3.00
C LEU A 424 9.84 -22.54 -3.46
N TRP A 425 10.16 -23.16 -4.60
CA TRP A 425 11.53 -23.18 -5.13
C TRP A 425 12.00 -21.77 -5.49
N TYR A 426 11.16 -20.99 -6.18
CA TYR A 426 11.43 -19.58 -6.44
C TYR A 426 11.56 -18.79 -5.15
N SER A 427 10.65 -18.99 -4.20
CA SER A 427 10.67 -18.26 -2.93
C SER A 427 11.95 -18.52 -2.14
N ALA A 428 12.40 -19.77 -2.08
CA ALA A 428 13.67 -20.14 -1.46
C ALA A 428 14.87 -19.47 -2.15
N ALA A 429 14.91 -19.47 -3.48
CA ALA A 429 15.95 -18.79 -4.25
C ALA A 429 15.98 -17.28 -3.96
N LEU A 430 14.81 -16.62 -3.99
CA LEU A 430 14.68 -15.18 -3.76
C LEU A 430 15.07 -14.77 -2.32
N VAL A 431 14.63 -15.50 -1.29
CA VAL A 431 15.05 -15.25 0.11
C VAL A 431 16.56 -15.46 0.26
N THR A 432 17.09 -16.54 -0.30
CA THR A 432 18.53 -16.84 -0.20
C THR A 432 19.36 -15.73 -0.85
N SER A 433 18.98 -15.26 -2.04
CA SER A 433 19.61 -14.09 -2.67
C SER A 433 19.52 -12.83 -1.81
N ALA A 434 18.37 -12.57 -1.20
CA ALA A 434 18.19 -11.41 -0.31
C ALA A 434 19.09 -11.50 0.94
N LEU A 435 19.21 -12.69 1.53
CA LEU A 435 20.08 -12.95 2.68
C LEU A 435 21.57 -12.80 2.30
N VAL A 436 21.98 -13.31 1.15
CA VAL A 436 23.36 -13.13 0.65
C VAL A 436 23.67 -11.64 0.46
N LEU A 437 22.78 -10.88 -0.18
CA LEU A 437 22.93 -9.42 -0.30
C LEU A 437 22.99 -8.75 1.08
N PHE A 438 22.15 -9.17 2.03
CA PHE A 438 22.16 -8.62 3.38
C PHE A 438 23.52 -8.86 4.06
N LEU A 439 24.05 -10.08 4.00
CA LEU A 439 25.33 -10.44 4.61
C LEU A 439 26.51 -9.70 3.96
N LEU A 440 26.51 -9.57 2.63
CA LEU A 440 27.57 -8.89 1.88
C LEU A 440 27.63 -7.39 2.13
N TYR A 441 26.47 -6.76 2.33
CA TYR A 441 26.35 -5.30 2.39
C TYR A 441 25.93 -4.78 3.78
N ARG A 442 25.93 -5.64 4.81
CA ARG A 442 25.79 -5.22 6.20
C ARG A 442 27.01 -4.37 6.56
N THR A 443 26.80 -3.10 6.88
CA THR A 443 27.88 -2.22 7.34
C THR A 443 28.54 -2.83 8.57
N PRO A 444 29.86 -3.02 8.60
CA PRO A 444 30.53 -3.37 9.84
C PRO A 444 30.28 -2.25 10.87
N PRO A 445 30.15 -2.59 12.16
CA PRO A 445 30.01 -1.58 13.20
C PRO A 445 31.15 -0.58 13.06
N ALA A 446 30.82 0.71 13.10
CA ALA A 446 31.84 1.76 13.10
C ALA A 446 32.80 1.44 14.23
N ARG A 447 34.05 1.09 13.91
CA ARG A 447 35.11 0.99 14.92
C ARG A 447 35.11 2.35 15.58
N ALA A 448 34.66 2.42 16.83
CA ALA A 448 34.81 3.60 17.66
C ALA A 448 36.29 3.94 17.58
N THR A 449 36.61 5.04 16.92
CA THR A 449 37.93 5.63 16.97
C THR A 449 38.15 6.00 18.42
N THR A 450 38.74 5.08 19.18
CA THR A 450 39.34 5.35 20.48
C THR A 450 40.40 6.40 20.22
N CYS A 451 40.00 7.66 20.41
CA CYS A 451 40.88 8.80 20.44
C CYS A 451 41.78 8.59 21.66
N SER A 452 42.93 7.92 21.46
CA SER A 452 43.99 7.88 22.46
C SER A 452 44.59 9.28 22.55
N ARG A 453 43.97 10.10 23.39
CA ARG A 453 44.53 11.33 23.90
C ARG A 453 45.71 10.96 24.81
N ARG A 454 46.90 10.75 24.23
CA ARG A 454 48.15 10.80 25.00
C ARG A 454 48.61 12.25 25.02
N ARG A 455 48.75 12.74 26.25
CA ARG A 455 49.33 14.03 26.62
C ARG A 455 50.82 14.04 26.38
#